data_AF-A0A0A1U465-F1
#
_entry.id   AF-A0A0A1U465-F1
#
_cell.length_a   1.000
_cell.length_b   1.000
_cell.length_c   1.000
_cell.angle_alpha   90.00
_cell.angle_beta   90.00
_cell.angle_gamma   90.00
#
_symmetry.space_group_name_H-M   'P 1'
#
loop_
_entity.id
_entity.type
_entity.pdbx_description
1 polymer ?
#
loop_
_entity_poly.entity_id
_entity_poly.type
_entity_poly.pdbx_seq_one_letter_code
_entity_poly.pdbx_strand_id
1 'polypeptide(L)'
;MLSQDPHKLTQCRYSNNFQNISNSIISKTQSIVTNVFSLMLQMQELQCCVEELKSKSEGSLSSTSFNHQLKIFSTTNESVCKICHSYQNALSTLGDTLKMDLWEEELSEDGDVKMQQLYFKTRITTYIAFSKCLSKFSDVHTNITSFLNYFSKEDIQKIQKVSNSLKEERMCYLKCNFKESNNTQIFSENEKIPPAIMKCMYTLYYTPQPIEGIFRKSPVNKTFPLTVKYIGALDVQCLQPDDIAGVIRNYLLEIGSLWESKNVPLIIEATIESSIDESEWICKVQNIVCTIPQHKQNMLKHILSLCGRITQNATSKMTSYNLAVCIGLSVLVPDDCVDMIKDETQIIIKAFELMENYREELFPDISETFKTHLNIIYKQFPIYEDVFCNKRNMVLFKAGKPNLGERKSIPSVNIGNHMRSVV
;
A
#
# COMPACT_ATOMS: atom_id res chain seq x y z
N MET A 1 -50.93 -7.01 -31.34
CA MET A 1 -50.22 -7.79 -32.38
C MET A 1 -49.78 -6.82 -33.47
N LEU A 2 -48.54 -6.93 -33.95
CA LEU A 2 -48.39 -6.95 -35.41
C LEU A 2 -48.68 -8.41 -35.83
N SER A 3 -49.44 -8.59 -36.91
CA SER A 3 -50.12 -9.86 -37.29
C SER A 3 -49.12 -10.92 -37.84
N GLN A 4 -49.50 -12.11 -38.35
CA GLN A 4 -50.01 -12.33 -39.73
C GLN A 4 -50.22 -13.84 -40.12
N ASP A 5 -51.14 -14.07 -41.10
CA ASP A 5 -51.26 -15.02 -42.26
C ASP A 5 -51.17 -16.60 -42.25
N PRO A 6 -52.15 -17.42 -42.79
CA PRO A 6 -52.37 -18.84 -42.37
C PRO A 6 -51.78 -20.13 -43.01
N HIS A 7 -51.42 -20.29 -44.30
CA HIS A 7 -50.64 -21.52 -44.67
C HIS A 7 -49.22 -21.39 -44.12
N LYS A 8 -48.74 -20.14 -44.13
CA LYS A 8 -47.74 -19.65 -43.21
C LYS A 8 -48.12 -19.92 -41.75
N LEU A 9 -49.34 -19.69 -41.22
CA LEU A 9 -49.68 -20.21 -39.87
C LEU A 9 -49.36 -21.71 -39.77
N THR A 10 -49.73 -22.62 -40.68
CA THR A 10 -49.45 -24.05 -40.43
C THR A 10 -47.95 -24.36 -40.43
N GLN A 11 -47.15 -23.84 -41.37
CA GLN A 11 -45.69 -24.03 -41.34
C GLN A 11 -45.01 -23.18 -40.24
N CYS A 12 -45.20 -21.85 -40.21
CA CYS A 12 -44.69 -20.97 -39.14
C CYS A 12 -45.18 -21.35 -37.72
N ARG A 13 -46.35 -21.99 -37.55
CA ARG A 13 -46.73 -22.58 -36.26
C ARG A 13 -46.00 -23.90 -36.06
N TYR A 14 -46.17 -24.90 -36.93
CA TYR A 14 -45.90 -26.32 -36.63
C TYR A 14 -44.60 -26.89 -37.25
N SER A 15 -44.05 -26.32 -38.33
CA SER A 15 -42.84 -26.85 -38.99
C SER A 15 -41.54 -26.56 -38.24
N ASN A 16 -41.55 -25.55 -37.35
CA ASN A 16 -40.51 -25.40 -36.32
C ASN A 16 -40.74 -26.46 -35.24
N ASN A 17 -40.42 -27.72 -35.57
CA ASN A 17 -40.26 -28.73 -34.54
C ASN A 17 -39.08 -28.30 -33.67
N PHE A 18 -39.39 -27.85 -32.46
CA PHE A 18 -38.40 -27.37 -31.52
C PHE A 18 -37.44 -28.46 -31.06
N GLN A 19 -37.59 -29.74 -31.42
CA GLN A 19 -36.70 -30.81 -30.96
C GLN A 19 -35.21 -30.48 -31.15
N ASN A 20 -34.80 -29.91 -32.28
CA ASN A 20 -33.42 -29.48 -32.50
C ASN A 20 -33.00 -28.29 -31.60
N ILE A 21 -33.93 -27.39 -31.31
CA ILE A 21 -33.71 -26.23 -30.43
C ILE A 21 -33.70 -26.68 -28.96
N SER A 22 -34.61 -27.55 -28.53
CA SER A 22 -34.66 -28.18 -27.22
C SER A 22 -33.43 -29.04 -26.97
N ASN A 23 -32.94 -29.79 -27.96
CA ASN A 23 -31.65 -30.49 -27.89
C ASN A 23 -30.47 -29.51 -27.76
N SER A 24 -30.50 -28.36 -28.45
CA SER A 24 -29.49 -27.29 -28.27
C SER A 24 -29.61 -26.57 -26.92
N ILE A 25 -30.81 -26.41 -26.38
CA ILE A 25 -31.05 -25.88 -25.04
C ILE A 25 -30.54 -26.89 -24.02
N ILE A 26 -30.82 -28.18 -24.16
CA ILE A 26 -30.28 -29.25 -23.31
C ILE A 26 -28.75 -29.18 -23.30
N SER A 27 -28.08 -29.16 -24.46
CA SER A 27 -26.60 -29.17 -24.50
C SER A 27 -25.99 -27.87 -23.96
N LYS A 28 -26.60 -26.70 -24.23
CA LYS A 28 -26.17 -25.43 -23.64
C LYS A 28 -26.43 -25.35 -22.14
N THR A 29 -27.58 -25.81 -21.67
CA THR A 29 -27.94 -25.88 -20.25
C THR A 29 -26.99 -26.81 -19.51
N GLN A 30 -26.65 -27.98 -20.07
CA GLN A 30 -25.63 -28.86 -19.51
C GLN A 30 -24.25 -28.17 -19.45
N SER A 31 -23.82 -27.51 -20.53
CA SER A 31 -22.55 -26.75 -20.53
C SER A 31 -22.55 -25.63 -19.49
N ILE A 32 -23.65 -24.89 -19.33
CA ILE A 32 -23.79 -23.84 -18.30
C ILE A 32 -23.78 -24.47 -16.90
N VAL A 33 -24.47 -25.60 -16.67
CA VAL A 33 -24.46 -26.32 -15.39
C VAL A 33 -23.04 -26.79 -15.04
N THR A 34 -22.29 -27.34 -15.99
CA THR A 34 -20.88 -27.72 -15.79
C THR A 34 -19.99 -26.50 -15.51
N ASN A 35 -20.18 -25.40 -16.23
CA ASN A 35 -19.39 -24.18 -16.04
C ASN A 35 -19.70 -23.51 -14.69
N VAL A 36 -20.97 -23.46 -14.27
CA VAL A 36 -21.39 -22.94 -12.96
C VAL A 36 -20.89 -23.83 -11.84
N PHE A 37 -20.90 -25.15 -12.01
CA PHE A 37 -20.30 -26.08 -11.05
C PHE A 37 -18.78 -25.88 -10.93
N SER A 38 -18.07 -25.75 -12.04
CA SER A 38 -16.63 -25.44 -12.06
C SER A 38 -16.32 -24.10 -11.40
N LEU A 39 -17.14 -23.07 -11.65
CA LEU A 39 -17.02 -21.77 -10.99
C LEU A 39 -17.28 -21.86 -9.50
N MET A 40 -18.29 -22.63 -9.07
CA MET A 40 -18.56 -22.87 -7.65
C MET A 40 -17.41 -23.59 -6.95
N LEU A 41 -16.77 -24.56 -7.61
CA LEU A 41 -15.59 -25.24 -7.08
C LEU A 41 -14.44 -24.24 -6.86
N GLN A 42 -14.15 -23.40 -7.87
CA GLN A 42 -13.15 -22.33 -7.77
C GLN A 42 -13.49 -21.28 -6.70
N MET A 43 -14.77 -20.95 -6.53
CA MET A 43 -15.24 -20.06 -5.47
C MET A 43 -15.13 -20.67 -4.07
N GLN A 44 -15.26 -22.01 -3.95
CA GLN A 44 -15.02 -22.73 -2.70
C GLN A 44 -13.53 -22.82 -2.38
N GLU A 45 -12.67 -23.07 -3.37
CA GLU A 45 -11.21 -22.98 -3.22
C GLU A 45 -10.79 -21.57 -2.78
N LEU A 46 -11.33 -20.53 -3.43
CA LEU A 46 -11.14 -19.13 -3.04
C LEU A 46 -11.67 -18.85 -1.62
N GLN A 47 -12.80 -19.45 -1.23
CA GLN A 47 -13.33 -19.35 0.13
C GLN A 47 -12.37 -19.94 1.15
N CYS A 48 -11.78 -21.11 0.86
CA CYS A 48 -10.76 -21.72 1.71
C CYS A 48 -9.53 -20.82 1.84
N CYS A 49 -9.03 -20.25 0.75
CA CYS A 49 -7.93 -19.28 0.81
C CYS A 49 -8.29 -18.02 1.61
N VAL A 50 -9.51 -17.50 1.48
CA VAL A 50 -9.99 -16.32 2.21
C VAL A 50 -10.15 -16.61 3.71
N GLU A 51 -10.69 -17.76 4.09
CA GLU A 51 -10.81 -18.17 5.50
C GLU A 51 -9.43 -18.49 6.11
N GLU A 52 -8.49 -19.06 5.33
CA GLU A 52 -7.10 -19.23 5.76
C GLU A 52 -6.43 -17.87 6.01
N LEU A 53 -6.52 -16.93 5.07
CA LEU A 53 -6.00 -15.56 5.21
C LEU A 53 -6.62 -14.83 6.42
N LYS A 54 -7.93 -15.00 6.61
CA LYS A 54 -8.69 -14.45 7.74
C LYS A 54 -8.24 -15.05 9.07
N SER A 55 -7.96 -16.36 9.13
CA SER A 55 -7.43 -17.04 10.33
C SER A 55 -6.04 -16.53 10.74
N LYS A 56 -5.25 -16.04 9.77
CA LYS A 56 -3.93 -15.44 9.96
C LYS A 56 -3.97 -13.91 10.15
N SER A 57 -5.15 -13.29 10.02
CA SER A 57 -5.32 -11.84 10.14
C SER A 57 -5.69 -11.42 11.57
N GLU A 58 -5.19 -10.26 12.00
CA GLU A 58 -5.47 -9.76 13.35
C GLU A 58 -6.96 -9.44 13.56
N GLY A 59 -7.50 -9.84 14.71
CA GLY A 59 -8.90 -9.67 15.07
C GLY A 59 -9.25 -8.22 15.42
N SER A 60 -9.80 -7.47 14.47
CA SER A 60 -10.31 -6.10 14.70
C SER A 60 -11.81 -5.97 14.48
N LEU A 61 -12.41 -5.09 15.27
CA LEU A 61 -13.82 -4.71 15.22
C LEU A 61 -14.08 -3.48 14.31
N SER A 62 -13.05 -2.84 13.75
CA SER A 62 -13.22 -1.69 12.85
C SER A 62 -13.83 -2.11 11.51
N SER A 63 -14.86 -1.37 11.06
CA SER A 63 -15.53 -1.58 9.77
C SER A 63 -14.66 -1.26 8.55
N THR A 64 -13.51 -0.61 8.73
CA THR A 64 -12.53 -0.37 7.65
C THR A 64 -11.39 -1.40 7.65
N SER A 65 -11.32 -2.28 8.64
CA SER A 65 -10.20 -3.24 8.80
C SER A 65 -10.15 -4.29 7.70
N PHE A 66 -8.95 -4.81 7.41
CA PHE A 66 -8.77 -5.89 6.44
C PHE A 66 -9.55 -7.16 6.83
N ASN A 67 -9.57 -7.54 8.10
CA ASN A 67 -10.35 -8.68 8.59
C ASN A 67 -11.87 -8.47 8.40
N HIS A 68 -12.38 -7.25 8.63
CA HIS A 68 -13.78 -6.93 8.31
C HIS A 68 -14.07 -7.00 6.80
N GLN A 69 -13.14 -6.55 5.95
CA GLN A 69 -13.26 -6.69 4.49
C GLN A 69 -13.22 -8.16 4.06
N LEU A 70 -12.33 -8.99 4.62
CA LEU A 70 -12.33 -10.45 4.40
C LEU A 70 -13.62 -11.11 4.89
N LYS A 71 -14.21 -10.65 6.00
CA LYS A 71 -15.50 -11.14 6.48
C LYS A 71 -16.64 -10.76 5.54
N ILE A 72 -16.70 -9.52 5.05
CA ILE A 72 -17.66 -9.09 4.02
C ILE A 72 -17.49 -9.93 2.75
N PHE A 73 -16.25 -10.12 2.28
CA PHE A 73 -15.95 -10.91 1.09
C PHE A 73 -16.34 -12.38 1.26
N SER A 74 -16.01 -13.00 2.40
CA SER A 74 -16.38 -14.36 2.78
C SER A 74 -17.90 -14.55 2.79
N THR A 75 -18.64 -13.68 3.50
CA THR A 75 -20.11 -13.71 3.54
C THR A 75 -20.73 -13.46 2.16
N THR A 76 -20.12 -12.58 1.36
CA THR A 76 -20.50 -12.32 -0.04
C THR A 76 -20.32 -13.56 -0.90
N ASN A 77 -19.14 -14.18 -0.85
CA ASN A 77 -18.78 -15.35 -1.65
C ASN A 77 -19.65 -16.56 -1.28
N GLU A 78 -19.95 -16.77 0.01
CA GLU A 78 -20.92 -17.75 0.47
C GLU A 78 -22.33 -17.48 -0.10
N SER A 79 -22.79 -16.23 -0.09
CA SER A 79 -24.09 -15.84 -0.68
C SER A 79 -24.12 -16.03 -2.20
N VAL A 80 -23.05 -15.70 -2.92
CA VAL A 80 -22.96 -15.93 -4.38
C VAL A 80 -22.89 -17.43 -4.68
N CYS A 81 -22.18 -18.24 -3.89
CA CYS A 81 -22.20 -19.70 -4.00
C CYS A 81 -23.62 -20.27 -3.83
N LYS A 82 -24.41 -19.75 -2.87
CA LYS A 82 -25.82 -20.14 -2.70
C LYS A 82 -26.68 -19.74 -3.92
N ILE A 83 -26.47 -18.54 -4.46
CA ILE A 83 -27.13 -18.07 -5.70
C ILE A 83 -26.78 -18.98 -6.88
N CYS A 84 -25.50 -19.28 -7.09
CA CYS A 84 -25.00 -20.17 -8.14
C CYS A 84 -25.55 -21.59 -8.00
N HIS A 85 -25.64 -22.14 -6.78
CA HIS A 85 -26.19 -23.46 -6.54
C HIS A 85 -27.70 -23.52 -6.86
N SER A 86 -28.48 -22.55 -6.39
CA SER A 86 -29.91 -22.45 -6.75
C SER A 86 -30.10 -22.27 -8.26
N TYR A 87 -29.24 -21.50 -8.92
CA TYR A 87 -29.25 -21.31 -10.38
C TYR A 87 -28.90 -22.59 -11.14
N GLN A 88 -27.87 -23.33 -10.71
CA GLN A 88 -27.46 -24.63 -11.25
C GLN A 88 -28.59 -25.65 -11.13
N ASN A 89 -29.23 -25.75 -9.95
CA ASN A 89 -30.32 -26.69 -9.70
C ASN A 89 -31.55 -26.41 -10.56
N ALA A 90 -31.91 -25.13 -10.75
CA ALA A 90 -32.98 -24.73 -11.65
C ALA A 90 -32.68 -25.16 -13.10
N LEU A 91 -31.46 -24.91 -13.57
CA LEU A 91 -31.01 -25.28 -14.92
C LEU A 91 -30.90 -26.80 -15.14
N SER A 92 -30.41 -27.59 -14.17
CA SER A 92 -30.43 -29.06 -14.30
C SER A 92 -31.87 -29.55 -14.44
N THR A 93 -32.78 -29.05 -13.59
CA THR A 93 -34.21 -29.39 -13.65
C THR A 93 -34.83 -29.12 -15.03
N LEU A 94 -34.44 -28.02 -15.68
CA LEU A 94 -34.83 -27.71 -17.06
C LEU A 94 -34.29 -28.75 -18.06
N GLY A 95 -32.98 -28.98 -18.04
CA GLY A 95 -32.31 -29.89 -18.97
C GLY A 95 -32.77 -31.34 -18.84
N ASP A 96 -33.03 -31.79 -17.62
CA ASP A 96 -33.48 -33.16 -17.33
C ASP A 96 -34.96 -33.34 -17.69
N THR A 97 -35.84 -32.38 -17.37
CA THR A 97 -37.26 -32.45 -17.76
C THR A 97 -37.44 -32.40 -19.29
N LEU A 98 -36.59 -31.65 -20.01
CA LEU A 98 -36.64 -31.60 -21.49
C LEU A 98 -36.25 -32.93 -22.17
N LYS A 99 -35.53 -33.83 -21.48
CA LYS A 99 -35.14 -35.15 -22.00
C LYS A 99 -36.17 -36.25 -21.75
N MET A 100 -37.10 -36.04 -20.81
CA MET A 100 -38.10 -37.05 -20.48
C MET A 100 -39.10 -37.20 -21.62
N ASP A 101 -39.26 -38.42 -22.15
CA ASP A 101 -40.47 -38.73 -22.92
C ASP A 101 -41.61 -38.95 -21.92
N LEU A 102 -42.55 -38.01 -21.91
CA LEU A 102 -43.67 -37.96 -20.96
C LEU A 102 -44.96 -38.55 -21.56
N TRP A 103 -44.87 -39.13 -22.76
CA TRP A 103 -46.03 -39.37 -23.61
C TRP A 103 -46.00 -40.78 -24.23
N GLU A 104 -46.80 -41.69 -23.67
CA GLU A 104 -47.04 -43.06 -24.15
C GLU A 104 -47.87 -43.10 -25.46
N GLU A 105 -47.70 -42.10 -26.32
CA GLU A 105 -48.40 -41.93 -27.61
C GLU A 105 -47.51 -42.40 -28.77
N GLU A 106 -47.97 -43.44 -29.47
CA GLU A 106 -47.39 -43.90 -30.73
C GLU A 106 -47.60 -42.87 -31.85
N LEU A 107 -46.55 -42.65 -32.65
CA LEU A 107 -46.57 -41.65 -33.72
C LEU A 107 -47.23 -42.20 -34.99
N SER A 108 -48.12 -41.41 -35.58
CA SER A 108 -48.76 -41.73 -36.86
C SER A 108 -47.74 -41.95 -37.99
N GLU A 109 -48.16 -42.74 -38.99
CA GLU A 109 -47.45 -42.87 -40.26
C GLU A 109 -47.80 -41.75 -41.25
N ASP A 110 -48.93 -41.05 -41.06
CA ASP A 110 -49.28 -39.86 -41.84
C ASP A 110 -48.37 -38.68 -41.49
N GLY A 111 -47.79 -38.04 -42.51
CA GLY A 111 -46.76 -37.00 -42.33
C GLY A 111 -47.26 -35.74 -41.61
N ASP A 112 -48.46 -35.28 -41.92
CA ASP A 112 -49.01 -34.03 -41.37
C ASP A 112 -49.59 -34.22 -39.97
N VAL A 113 -50.19 -35.39 -39.69
CA VAL A 113 -50.61 -35.78 -38.34
C VAL A 113 -49.39 -36.00 -37.45
N LYS A 114 -48.38 -36.74 -37.92
CA LYS A 114 -47.12 -36.97 -37.19
C LYS A 114 -46.39 -35.67 -36.86
N MET A 115 -46.37 -34.71 -37.79
CA MET A 115 -45.78 -33.40 -37.56
C MET A 115 -46.50 -32.63 -36.45
N GLN A 116 -47.84 -32.70 -36.40
CA GLN A 116 -48.63 -32.09 -35.33
C GLN A 116 -48.43 -32.80 -33.98
N GLN A 117 -48.44 -34.14 -33.94
CA GLN A 117 -48.18 -34.91 -32.71
C GLN A 117 -46.81 -34.54 -32.11
N LEU A 118 -45.74 -34.60 -32.92
CA LEU A 118 -44.39 -34.22 -32.48
C LEU A 118 -44.34 -32.78 -31.98
N TYR A 119 -44.99 -31.86 -32.69
CA TYR A 119 -45.04 -30.46 -32.28
C TYR A 119 -45.69 -30.26 -30.91
N PHE A 120 -46.86 -30.87 -30.67
CA PHE A 120 -47.56 -30.73 -29.40
C PHE A 120 -46.81 -31.42 -28.26
N LYS A 121 -46.32 -32.65 -28.45
CA LYS A 121 -45.46 -33.37 -27.49
C LYS A 121 -44.26 -32.49 -27.07
N THR A 122 -43.47 -32.01 -28.04
CA THR A 122 -42.28 -31.19 -27.75
C THR A 122 -42.64 -29.85 -27.10
N ARG A 123 -43.69 -29.14 -27.53
CA ARG A 123 -44.06 -27.85 -26.93
C ARG A 123 -44.59 -27.97 -25.51
N ILE A 124 -45.40 -28.99 -25.21
CA ILE A 124 -45.97 -29.18 -23.87
C ILE A 124 -44.87 -29.64 -22.90
N THR A 125 -44.00 -30.60 -23.28
CA THR A 125 -42.81 -30.95 -22.49
C THR A 125 -41.93 -29.72 -22.22
N THR A 126 -41.69 -28.89 -23.25
CA THR A 126 -40.90 -27.66 -23.12
C THR A 126 -41.53 -26.67 -22.12
N TYR A 127 -42.85 -26.46 -22.19
CA TYR A 127 -43.56 -25.60 -21.25
C TYR A 127 -43.48 -26.11 -19.80
N ILE A 128 -43.67 -27.42 -19.59
CA ILE A 128 -43.55 -28.06 -18.27
C ILE A 128 -42.13 -27.88 -17.72
N ALA A 129 -41.10 -28.09 -18.55
CA ALA A 129 -39.70 -27.96 -18.15
C ALA A 129 -39.35 -26.51 -17.75
N PHE A 130 -39.77 -25.50 -18.53
CA PHE A 130 -39.58 -24.10 -18.18
C PHE A 130 -40.38 -23.68 -16.95
N SER A 131 -41.61 -24.17 -16.77
CA SER A 131 -42.41 -23.90 -15.56
C SER A 131 -41.74 -24.43 -14.29
N LYS A 132 -41.23 -25.68 -14.33
CA LYS A 132 -40.44 -26.26 -13.23
C LYS A 132 -39.12 -25.52 -12.98
N CYS A 133 -38.47 -25.00 -14.03
CA CYS A 133 -37.27 -24.18 -13.89
C CYS A 133 -37.56 -22.83 -13.23
N LEU A 134 -38.65 -22.17 -13.62
CA LEU A 134 -39.06 -20.87 -13.08
C LEU A 134 -39.46 -20.96 -11.60
N SER A 135 -40.14 -22.02 -11.17
CA SER A 135 -40.44 -22.24 -9.75
C SER A 135 -39.22 -22.57 -8.88
N LYS A 136 -38.05 -22.82 -9.48
CA LYS A 136 -36.75 -22.89 -8.78
C LYS A 136 -35.97 -21.58 -8.79
N PHE A 137 -36.32 -20.62 -9.67
CA PHE A 137 -35.71 -19.29 -9.67
C PHE A 137 -36.26 -18.35 -8.58
N SER A 138 -37.35 -18.69 -7.88
CA SER A 138 -37.78 -17.99 -6.66
C SER A 138 -36.70 -18.00 -5.57
N ASP A 139 -35.99 -19.12 -5.46
CA ASP A 139 -34.96 -19.34 -4.44
C ASP A 139 -33.73 -18.46 -4.77
N VAL A 140 -33.40 -18.33 -6.06
CA VAL A 140 -32.39 -17.40 -6.58
C VAL A 140 -32.75 -15.95 -6.25
N HIS A 141 -34.00 -15.54 -6.49
CA HIS A 141 -34.45 -14.16 -6.22
C HIS A 141 -34.38 -13.80 -4.72
N THR A 142 -34.75 -14.75 -3.86
CA THR A 142 -34.69 -14.58 -2.39
C THR A 142 -33.24 -14.39 -1.92
N ASN A 143 -32.32 -15.21 -2.44
CA ASN A 143 -30.90 -15.11 -2.11
C ASN A 143 -30.26 -13.80 -2.61
N ILE A 144 -30.62 -13.33 -3.81
CA ILE A 144 -30.19 -12.02 -4.33
C ILE A 144 -30.70 -10.86 -3.45
N THR A 145 -31.94 -10.93 -2.98
CA THR A 145 -32.53 -9.88 -2.13
C THR A 145 -31.85 -9.82 -0.77
N SER A 146 -31.50 -10.97 -0.18
CA SER A 146 -30.70 -11.02 1.06
C SER A 146 -29.30 -10.42 0.87
N PHE A 147 -28.63 -10.75 -0.24
CA PHE A 147 -27.30 -10.22 -0.58
C PHE A 147 -27.25 -8.69 -0.64
N LEU A 148 -28.26 -8.04 -1.23
CA LEU A 148 -28.30 -6.58 -1.38
C LEU A 148 -28.31 -5.81 -0.05
N ASN A 149 -28.82 -6.42 1.04
CA ASN A 149 -28.88 -5.77 2.35
C ASN A 149 -27.53 -5.69 3.08
N TYR A 150 -26.51 -6.45 2.65
CA TYR A 150 -25.16 -6.39 3.23
C TYR A 150 -24.30 -5.23 2.68
N PHE A 151 -24.75 -4.54 1.62
CA PHE A 151 -24.00 -3.50 0.93
C PHE A 151 -24.63 -2.13 1.11
N SER A 152 -24.44 -1.51 2.29
CA SER A 152 -24.81 -0.11 2.47
C SER A 152 -23.94 0.78 1.57
N LYS A 153 -24.56 1.75 0.89
CA LYS A 153 -23.84 2.71 0.02
C LYS A 153 -22.81 3.52 0.80
N GLU A 154 -23.05 3.77 2.08
CA GLU A 154 -22.15 4.52 2.94
C GLU A 154 -20.84 3.77 3.23
N ASP A 155 -20.89 2.45 3.41
CA ASP A 155 -19.70 1.67 3.74
C ASP A 155 -18.79 1.51 2.51
N ILE A 156 -19.39 1.36 1.32
CA ILE A 156 -18.66 1.43 0.05
C ILE A 156 -17.96 2.80 -0.10
N GLN A 157 -18.66 3.90 0.18
CA GLN A 157 -18.08 5.25 0.12
C GLN A 157 -16.94 5.45 1.14
N LYS A 158 -17.07 4.92 2.36
CA LYS A 158 -16.00 4.95 3.38
C LYS A 158 -14.77 4.18 2.90
N ILE A 159 -14.94 2.95 2.40
CA ILE A 159 -13.85 2.11 1.87
C ILE A 159 -13.17 2.79 0.66
N GLN A 160 -13.95 3.34 -0.28
CA GLN A 160 -13.43 4.07 -1.43
C GLN A 160 -12.65 5.32 -1.01
N LYS A 161 -13.12 6.08 -0.01
CA LYS A 161 -12.38 7.24 0.51
C LYS A 161 -11.04 6.85 1.10
N VAL A 162 -10.99 5.78 1.92
CA VAL A 162 -9.73 5.26 2.47
C VAL A 162 -8.79 4.79 1.35
N SER A 163 -9.31 4.06 0.35
CA SER A 163 -8.54 3.61 -0.82
C SER A 163 -7.93 4.78 -1.61
N ASN A 164 -8.70 5.86 -1.82
CA ASN A 164 -8.20 7.06 -2.49
C ASN A 164 -7.13 7.78 -1.66
N SER A 165 -7.32 7.93 -0.34
CA SER A 165 -6.30 8.56 0.53
C SER A 165 -5.00 7.77 0.59
N LEU A 166 -5.05 6.43 0.62
CA LEU A 166 -3.87 5.56 0.50
C LEU A 166 -3.14 5.81 -0.83
N LYS A 167 -3.88 5.88 -1.94
CA LYS A 167 -3.33 6.16 -3.27
C LYS A 167 -2.70 7.56 -3.35
N GLU A 168 -3.37 8.58 -2.83
CA GLU A 168 -2.88 9.97 -2.82
C GLU A 168 -1.59 10.10 -2.00
N GLU A 169 -1.57 9.55 -0.78
CA GLU A 169 -0.38 9.47 0.07
C GLU A 169 0.79 8.79 -0.66
N ARG A 170 0.55 7.62 -1.28
CA ARG A 170 1.57 6.91 -2.06
C ARG A 170 2.09 7.74 -3.22
N MET A 171 1.21 8.47 -3.91
CA MET A 171 1.59 9.35 -5.03
C MET A 171 2.39 10.57 -4.57
N CYS A 172 2.16 11.08 -3.36
CA CYS A 172 3.01 12.11 -2.76
C CYS A 172 4.43 11.58 -2.54
N TYR A 173 4.58 10.44 -1.83
CA TYR A 173 5.89 9.84 -1.57
C TYR A 173 6.68 9.47 -2.83
N LEU A 174 6.00 9.07 -3.91
CA LEU A 174 6.63 8.78 -5.22
C LEU A 174 7.02 10.03 -6.02
N LYS A 175 6.54 11.22 -5.63
CA LYS A 175 6.80 12.50 -6.31
C LYS A 175 7.71 13.45 -5.53
N CYS A 176 8.15 13.07 -4.33
CA CYS A 176 9.07 13.88 -3.53
C CYS A 176 10.40 14.13 -4.28
N ASN A 177 10.53 15.31 -4.88
CA ASN A 177 11.81 15.82 -5.35
C ASN A 177 12.58 16.38 -4.14
N PHE A 178 13.68 15.74 -3.76
CA PHE A 178 14.50 16.16 -2.61
C PHE A 178 15.40 17.37 -2.91
N LYS A 179 15.41 17.84 -4.17
CA LYS A 179 16.20 18.99 -4.65
C LYS A 179 15.58 20.35 -4.35
N GLU A 180 14.30 20.39 -4.01
CA GLU A 180 13.57 21.63 -3.73
C GLU A 180 13.19 21.70 -2.25
N SER A 181 13.60 22.78 -1.58
CA SER A 181 13.38 23.04 -0.14
C SER A 181 11.92 23.17 0.28
N ASN A 182 10.97 22.99 -0.64
CA ASN A 182 9.55 23.26 -0.46
C ASN A 182 8.75 22.05 0.07
N ASN A 183 9.37 20.86 0.17
CA ASN A 183 8.74 19.64 0.70
C ASN A 183 8.80 19.53 2.24
N THR A 184 9.08 20.62 2.96
CA THR A 184 9.14 20.68 4.44
C THR A 184 7.77 21.00 5.07
N GLN A 185 6.76 20.15 4.85
CA GLN A 185 5.42 20.34 5.45
C GLN A 185 5.25 19.76 6.88
N ILE A 186 6.27 19.09 7.43
CA ILE A 186 6.12 18.27 8.66
C ILE A 186 7.11 18.65 9.78
N PHE A 187 8.22 19.32 9.46
CA PHE A 187 9.20 19.77 10.46
C PHE A 187 9.14 21.29 10.66
N SER A 188 9.56 21.75 11.84
CA SER A 188 9.60 23.18 12.17
C SER A 188 10.55 23.94 11.23
N GLU A 189 10.40 25.27 11.14
CA GLU A 189 11.20 26.12 10.23
C GLU A 189 12.74 26.00 10.44
N ASN A 190 13.16 25.43 11.58
CA ASN A 190 14.56 25.18 11.96
C ASN A 190 15.13 23.82 11.49
N GLU A 191 14.29 22.89 11.01
CA GLU A 191 14.69 21.52 10.64
C GLU A 191 14.39 21.23 9.16
N LYS A 192 15.33 21.58 8.28
CA LYS A 192 15.16 21.43 6.82
C LYS A 192 15.62 20.07 6.27
N ILE A 193 15.79 19.04 7.09
CA ILE A 193 16.20 17.70 6.63
C ILE A 193 14.95 16.96 6.12
N PRO A 194 14.91 16.45 4.87
CA PRO A 194 13.74 15.75 4.35
C PRO A 194 13.41 14.49 5.17
N PRO A 195 12.12 14.20 5.47
CA PRO A 195 11.73 13.07 6.31
C PRO A 195 12.31 11.71 5.88
N ALA A 196 12.42 11.48 4.57
CA ALA A 196 12.98 10.24 4.02
C ALA A 196 14.49 10.10 4.30
N ILE A 197 15.25 11.20 4.19
CA ILE A 197 16.68 11.23 4.53
C ILE A 197 16.86 11.06 6.05
N MET A 198 15.97 11.68 6.85
CA MET A 198 15.97 11.50 8.29
C MET A 198 15.71 10.03 8.66
N LYS A 199 14.72 9.37 8.03
CA LYS A 199 14.46 7.93 8.21
C LYS A 199 15.67 7.06 7.78
N CYS A 200 16.42 7.45 6.74
CA CYS A 200 17.68 6.79 6.35
C CYS A 200 18.73 6.87 7.46
N MET A 201 19.01 8.07 7.96
CA MET A 201 19.97 8.26 9.05
C MET A 201 19.56 7.51 10.32
N TYR A 202 18.28 7.59 10.71
CA TYR A 202 17.73 6.84 11.85
C TYR A 202 17.81 5.33 11.67
N THR A 203 17.57 4.81 10.46
CA THR A 203 17.69 3.38 10.18
C THR A 203 19.14 2.92 10.29
N LEU A 204 20.08 3.70 9.75
CA LEU A 204 21.51 3.36 9.80
C LEU A 204 22.11 3.53 11.21
N TYR A 205 21.66 4.51 11.99
CA TYR A 205 22.10 4.75 13.37
C TYR A 205 21.70 3.59 14.31
N TYR A 206 20.46 3.11 14.16
CA TYR A 206 19.88 2.05 15.00
C TYR A 206 19.97 0.65 14.38
N THR A 207 20.65 0.46 13.25
CA THR A 207 20.72 -0.86 12.62
C THR A 207 21.46 -1.86 13.51
N PRO A 208 20.89 -3.06 13.75
CA PRO A 208 21.60 -4.16 14.39
C PRO A 208 22.47 -4.95 13.40
N GLN A 209 22.37 -4.66 12.09
CA GLN A 209 23.08 -5.40 11.05
C GLN A 209 24.58 -5.04 11.02
N PRO A 210 25.47 -5.96 10.61
CA PRO A 210 26.86 -5.63 10.32
C PRO A 210 26.97 -4.58 9.21
N ILE A 211 27.74 -3.52 9.46
CA ILE A 211 27.90 -2.37 8.55
C ILE A 211 29.34 -2.24 8.04
N GLU A 212 29.99 -3.36 7.73
CA GLU A 212 31.38 -3.40 7.30
C GLU A 212 31.61 -2.55 6.04
N GLY A 213 32.52 -1.57 6.12
CA GLY A 213 32.87 -0.69 5.00
C GLY A 213 31.74 0.26 4.57
N ILE A 214 30.77 0.52 5.45
CA ILE A 214 29.70 1.50 5.22
C ILE A 214 30.27 2.87 4.83
N PHE A 215 29.59 3.58 3.93
CA PHE A 215 30.11 4.76 3.22
C PHE A 215 31.38 4.55 2.38
N ARG A 216 32.25 3.56 2.61
CA ARG A 216 33.35 3.24 1.70
C ARG A 216 32.89 2.49 0.45
N LYS A 217 31.96 1.54 0.62
CA LYS A 217 31.37 0.83 -0.51
C LYS A 217 30.48 1.76 -1.34
N SER A 218 30.50 1.58 -2.65
CA SER A 218 29.49 2.11 -3.56
C SER A 218 28.35 1.09 -3.68
N PRO A 219 27.08 1.52 -3.74
CA PRO A 219 25.98 0.61 -4.06
C PRO A 219 26.19 0.01 -5.45
N VAL A 220 26.36 -1.31 -5.52
CA VAL A 220 26.73 -2.06 -6.74
C VAL A 220 25.56 -2.17 -7.73
N ASN A 221 24.38 -1.69 -7.34
CA ASN A 221 23.12 -2.02 -7.97
C ASN A 221 22.72 -1.03 -9.08
N LYS A 222 22.39 -1.55 -10.27
CA LYS A 222 21.80 -0.78 -11.39
C LYS A 222 20.50 -0.06 -11.01
N THR A 223 19.81 -0.48 -9.95
CA THR A 223 18.60 0.18 -9.47
C THR A 223 18.87 1.32 -8.49
N PHE A 224 20.11 1.61 -8.09
CA PHE A 224 20.41 2.69 -7.13
C PHE A 224 19.80 4.05 -7.49
N PRO A 225 19.78 4.51 -8.77
CA PRO A 225 19.06 5.73 -9.16
C PRO A 225 17.55 5.69 -8.87
N LEU A 226 16.93 4.52 -8.92
CA LEU A 226 15.53 4.32 -8.54
C LEU A 226 15.36 4.28 -7.02
N THR A 227 16.31 3.71 -6.28
CA THR A 227 16.34 3.75 -4.81
C THR A 227 16.38 5.19 -4.31
N VAL A 228 17.28 6.03 -4.85
CA VAL A 228 17.33 7.48 -4.56
C VAL A 228 16.01 8.15 -4.93
N LYS A 229 15.52 7.95 -6.15
CA LYS A 229 14.30 8.60 -6.66
C LYS A 229 13.05 8.30 -5.82
N TYR A 230 12.95 7.10 -5.27
CA TYR A 230 11.74 6.64 -4.57
C TYR A 230 11.92 6.45 -3.06
N ILE A 231 13.03 6.91 -2.45
CA ILE A 231 13.35 6.60 -1.04
C ILE A 231 12.23 6.97 -0.05
N GLY A 232 11.50 8.06 -0.29
CA GLY A 232 10.34 8.46 0.54
C GLY A 232 9.17 7.48 0.47
N ALA A 233 9.13 6.60 -0.53
CA ALA A 233 8.13 5.57 -0.75
C ALA A 233 8.67 4.14 -0.49
N LEU A 234 9.90 3.99 0.00
CA LEU A 234 10.49 2.69 0.34
C LEU A 234 10.43 2.47 1.85
N ASP A 235 10.25 1.22 2.28
CA ASP A 235 10.56 0.91 3.67
C ASP A 235 12.07 0.79 3.83
N VAL A 236 12.64 1.86 4.38
CA VAL A 236 14.08 2.01 4.57
C VAL A 236 14.66 0.92 5.49
N GLN A 237 13.85 0.35 6.40
CA GLN A 237 14.28 -0.77 7.26
C GLN A 237 14.57 -2.07 6.47
N CYS A 238 14.02 -2.20 5.25
CA CYS A 238 14.26 -3.35 4.37
C CYS A 238 15.41 -3.14 3.37
N LEU A 239 16.02 -1.95 3.33
CA LEU A 239 17.13 -1.64 2.43
C LEU A 239 18.47 -2.11 3.00
N GLN A 240 19.41 -2.47 2.13
CA GLN A 240 20.76 -2.80 2.55
C GLN A 240 21.45 -1.54 3.12
N PRO A 241 22.24 -1.64 4.20
CA PRO A 241 22.94 -0.49 4.77
C PRO A 241 23.78 0.28 3.73
N ASP A 242 24.43 -0.43 2.81
CA ASP A 242 25.23 0.16 1.72
C ASP A 242 24.37 1.01 0.75
N ASP A 243 23.13 0.62 0.46
CA ASP A 243 22.18 1.42 -0.32
C ASP A 243 21.71 2.66 0.46
N ILE A 244 21.42 2.51 1.76
CA ILE A 244 21.01 3.62 2.65
C ILE A 244 22.12 4.68 2.75
N ALA A 245 23.35 4.25 3.00
CA ALA A 245 24.53 5.11 3.00
C ALA A 245 24.81 5.73 1.62
N GLY A 246 24.53 5.00 0.54
CA GLY A 246 24.51 5.52 -0.82
C GLY A 246 23.54 6.70 -0.96
N VAL A 247 22.28 6.55 -0.53
CA VAL A 247 21.26 7.61 -0.62
C VAL A 247 21.65 8.83 0.21
N ILE A 248 22.15 8.65 1.44
CA ILE A 248 22.61 9.77 2.29
C ILE A 248 23.76 10.53 1.59
N ARG A 249 24.71 9.84 0.98
CA ARG A 249 25.83 10.45 0.24
C ARG A 249 25.36 11.16 -1.02
N ASN A 250 24.44 10.58 -1.78
CA ASN A 250 23.86 11.23 -2.97
C ASN A 250 23.14 12.52 -2.57
N TYR A 251 22.40 12.51 -1.46
CA TYR A 251 21.75 13.71 -0.94
C TYR A 251 22.76 14.78 -0.53
N LEU A 252 23.84 14.43 0.17
CA LEU A 252 24.95 15.36 0.50
C LEU A 252 25.57 15.99 -0.75
N LEU A 253 25.81 15.21 -1.80
CA LEU A 253 26.31 15.71 -3.08
C LEU A 253 25.30 16.63 -3.79
N GLU A 254 23.98 16.35 -3.68
CA GLU A 254 22.95 17.15 -4.34
C GLU A 254 22.62 18.49 -3.65
N ILE A 255 22.83 18.60 -2.33
CA ILE A 255 22.62 19.87 -1.59
C ILE A 255 23.86 20.78 -1.57
N GLY A 256 25.01 20.27 -2.03
CA GLY A 256 26.31 20.94 -1.92
C GLY A 256 26.80 21.04 -0.47
N SER A 257 27.88 21.80 -0.27
CA SER A 257 28.53 21.90 1.05
C SER A 257 27.61 22.39 2.17
N LEU A 258 27.83 21.85 3.38
CA LEU A 258 27.24 22.38 4.60
C LEU A 258 27.87 23.71 5.05
N TRP A 259 28.94 24.15 4.38
CA TRP A 259 29.65 25.39 4.65
C TRP A 259 29.45 26.40 3.52
N GLU A 260 29.89 27.62 3.77
CA GLU A 260 30.00 28.68 2.77
C GLU A 260 31.47 28.81 2.37
N SER A 261 31.75 29.21 1.14
CA SER A 261 33.10 29.30 0.55
C SER A 261 34.08 30.11 1.41
N LYS A 262 33.58 31.14 2.09
CA LYS A 262 34.34 31.99 3.04
C LYS A 262 34.82 31.27 4.31
N ASN A 263 34.18 30.16 4.69
CA ASN A 263 34.46 29.43 5.93
C ASN A 263 35.48 28.30 5.73
N VAL A 264 35.66 27.82 4.50
CA VAL A 264 36.59 26.71 4.20
C VAL A 264 38.04 27.09 4.49
N PRO A 265 38.56 28.27 4.08
CA PRO A 265 39.92 28.70 4.46
C PRO A 265 40.11 28.77 5.97
N LEU A 266 39.13 29.29 6.72
CA LEU A 266 39.21 29.41 8.18
C LEU A 266 39.32 28.05 8.89
N ILE A 267 38.67 27.01 8.35
CA ILE A 267 38.77 25.63 8.86
C ILE A 267 40.15 25.05 8.56
N ILE A 268 40.71 25.35 7.37
CA ILE A 268 42.03 24.89 6.94
C ILE A 268 43.12 25.57 7.79
N GLU A 269 43.07 26.90 7.95
CA GLU A 269 43.95 27.68 8.83
C GLU A 269 43.91 27.15 10.26
N ALA A 270 42.72 26.99 10.87
CA ALA A 270 42.57 26.44 12.21
C ALA A 270 43.18 25.03 12.34
N THR A 271 43.03 24.18 11.31
CA THR A 271 43.56 22.80 11.30
C THR A 271 45.07 22.73 11.10
N ILE A 272 45.68 23.72 10.42
CA ILE A 272 47.14 23.85 10.30
C ILE A 272 47.73 24.39 11.61
N GLU A 273 47.24 25.54 12.08
CA GLU A 273 47.77 26.25 13.24
C GLU A 273 47.66 25.44 14.53
N SER A 274 46.47 24.92 14.81
CA SER A 274 46.14 24.22 16.06
C SER A 274 46.39 22.71 15.96
N SER A 275 47.34 22.30 15.11
CA SER A 275 47.78 20.90 14.94
C SER A 275 48.51 20.32 16.18
N ILE A 276 48.79 21.15 17.19
CA ILE A 276 49.45 20.80 18.46
C ILE A 276 48.53 21.02 19.67
N ASP A 277 47.54 21.93 19.59
CA ASP A 277 46.57 22.21 20.66
C ASP A 277 45.14 21.95 20.19
N GLU A 278 44.63 20.78 20.57
CA GLU A 278 43.28 20.31 20.27
C GLU A 278 42.19 21.21 20.89
N SER A 279 42.46 21.87 22.03
CA SER A 279 41.51 22.76 22.70
C SER A 279 41.37 24.10 21.96
N GLU A 280 42.48 24.62 21.43
CA GLU A 280 42.46 25.80 20.56
C GLU A 280 41.68 25.50 19.26
N TRP A 281 41.92 24.32 18.66
CA TRP A 281 41.22 23.88 17.46
C TRP A 281 39.69 23.81 17.67
N ILE A 282 39.23 23.18 18.76
CA ILE A 282 37.81 23.09 19.12
C ILE A 282 37.20 24.49 19.22
N CYS A 283 37.85 25.42 19.94
CA CYS A 283 37.36 26.78 20.11
C CYS A 283 37.26 27.53 18.77
N LYS A 284 38.29 27.46 17.92
CA LYS A 284 38.26 28.06 16.57
C LYS A 284 37.10 27.49 15.75
N VAL A 285 36.94 26.17 15.69
CA VAL A 285 35.91 25.52 14.87
C VAL A 285 34.49 25.74 15.39
N GLN A 286 34.26 25.74 16.71
CA GLN A 286 32.97 26.13 17.31
C GLN A 286 32.53 27.52 16.82
N ASN A 287 33.44 28.50 16.84
CA ASN A 287 33.14 29.85 16.38
C ASN A 287 32.75 29.87 14.89
N ILE A 288 33.43 29.10 14.03
CA ILE A 288 33.08 28.99 12.60
C ILE A 288 31.72 28.28 12.41
N VAL A 289 31.42 27.21 13.17
CA VAL A 289 30.11 26.53 13.16
C VAL A 289 28.98 27.50 13.49
N CYS A 290 29.16 28.41 14.45
CA CYS A 290 28.16 29.42 14.79
C CYS A 290 27.86 30.41 13.64
N THR A 291 28.72 30.51 12.61
CA THR A 291 28.49 31.39 11.45
C THR A 291 27.64 30.78 10.33
N ILE A 292 27.53 29.45 10.24
CA ILE A 292 26.72 28.80 9.19
C ILE A 292 25.23 28.77 9.56
N PRO A 293 24.30 28.75 8.59
CA PRO A 293 22.86 28.74 8.86
C PRO A 293 22.42 27.56 9.74
N GLN A 294 21.48 27.79 10.67
CA GLN A 294 21.02 26.78 11.65
C GLN A 294 20.63 25.42 11.04
N HIS A 295 20.00 25.43 9.86
CA HIS A 295 19.61 24.19 9.17
C HIS A 295 20.83 23.39 8.65
N LYS A 296 21.92 24.06 8.26
CA LYS A 296 23.19 23.43 7.90
C LYS A 296 23.94 22.94 9.15
N GLN A 297 23.93 23.70 10.25
CA GLN A 297 24.44 23.21 11.56
C GLN A 297 23.71 21.93 12.00
N ASN A 298 22.38 21.93 11.93
CA ASN A 298 21.56 20.78 12.29
C ASN A 298 21.88 19.56 11.41
N MET A 299 22.07 19.74 10.10
CA MET A 299 22.51 18.67 9.19
C MET A 299 23.91 18.15 9.55
N LEU A 300 24.87 19.04 9.84
CA LEU A 300 26.23 18.68 10.25
C LEU A 300 26.21 17.86 11.56
N LYS A 301 25.44 18.29 12.56
CA LYS A 301 25.26 17.57 13.83
C LYS A 301 24.71 16.16 13.63
N HIS A 302 23.70 15.98 12.76
CA HIS A 302 23.16 14.66 12.42
C HIS A 302 24.19 13.76 11.73
N ILE A 303 25.00 14.32 10.81
CA ILE A 303 26.08 13.57 10.14
C ILE A 303 27.17 13.14 11.13
N LEU A 304 27.67 14.05 11.97
CA LEU A 304 28.72 13.74 12.96
C LEU A 304 28.23 12.75 14.02
N SER A 305 26.97 12.86 14.47
CA SER A 305 26.34 11.92 15.41
C SER A 305 26.23 10.51 14.79
N LEU A 306 25.84 10.42 13.51
CA LEU A 306 25.82 9.16 12.76
C LEU A 306 27.23 8.58 12.54
N CYS A 307 28.23 9.42 12.28
CA CYS A 307 29.63 8.97 12.15
C CYS A 307 30.15 8.36 13.46
N GLY A 308 29.96 9.07 14.58
CA GLY A 308 30.32 8.58 15.93
C GLY A 308 29.69 7.23 16.26
N ARG A 309 28.43 7.02 15.86
CA ARG A 309 27.74 5.74 16.05
C ARG A 309 28.36 4.60 15.22
N ILE A 310 28.89 4.92 14.04
CA ILE A 310 29.51 3.97 13.10
C ILE A 310 30.94 3.62 13.52
N THR A 311 31.74 4.59 13.95
CA THR A 311 33.10 4.36 14.47
C THR A 311 33.08 3.51 15.75
N GLN A 312 32.09 3.72 16.62
CA GLN A 312 31.84 2.89 17.79
C GLN A 312 31.27 1.49 17.48
N ASN A 313 30.84 1.20 16.23
CA ASN A 313 30.33 -0.12 15.86
C ASN A 313 31.47 -1.02 15.40
N ALA A 314 31.86 -1.99 16.23
CA ALA A 314 32.95 -2.94 15.95
C ALA A 314 32.82 -3.69 14.61
N THR A 315 31.60 -3.85 14.06
CA THR A 315 31.38 -4.49 12.75
C THR A 315 31.69 -3.57 11.56
N SER A 316 31.78 -2.25 11.75
CA SER A 316 31.91 -1.29 10.66
C SER A 316 33.29 -1.33 9.99
N LYS A 317 34.35 -1.59 10.77
CA LYS A 317 35.76 -1.41 10.36
C LYS A 317 36.05 0.00 9.80
N MET A 318 35.20 0.99 10.12
CA MET A 318 35.34 2.38 9.71
C MET A 318 35.91 3.19 10.88
N THR A 319 37.06 3.82 10.65
CA THR A 319 37.63 4.84 11.53
C THR A 319 37.10 6.22 11.15
N SER A 320 37.32 7.20 12.03
CA SER A 320 37.05 8.63 11.79
C SER A 320 37.72 9.11 10.50
N TYR A 321 39.01 8.75 10.29
CA TYR A 321 39.72 8.93 9.02
C TYR A 321 39.00 8.29 7.82
N ASN A 322 38.59 7.02 7.93
CA ASN A 322 37.93 6.33 6.80
C ASN A 322 36.61 7.02 6.43
N LEU A 323 35.84 7.53 7.40
CA LEU A 323 34.62 8.30 7.14
C LEU A 323 34.93 9.67 6.53
N ALA A 324 35.94 10.38 7.05
CA ALA A 324 36.40 11.66 6.50
C ALA A 324 36.81 11.55 5.02
N VAL A 325 37.51 10.48 4.63
CA VAL A 325 37.82 10.19 3.22
C VAL A 325 36.56 9.92 2.39
N CYS A 326 35.53 9.28 2.95
CA CYS A 326 34.36 8.84 2.20
C CYS A 326 33.27 9.89 2.01
N ILE A 327 33.11 10.82 2.95
CA ILE A 327 32.05 11.86 2.93
C ILE A 327 32.52 13.26 3.31
N GLY A 328 33.72 13.43 3.89
CA GLY A 328 34.20 14.71 4.40
C GLY A 328 34.27 15.80 3.34
N LEU A 329 34.74 15.47 2.13
CA LEU A 329 34.73 16.42 1.01
C LEU A 329 33.31 16.86 0.63
N SER A 330 32.36 15.94 0.50
CA SER A 330 30.95 16.26 0.21
C SER A 330 30.26 17.09 1.31
N VAL A 331 30.79 17.09 2.53
CA VAL A 331 30.27 17.89 3.64
C VAL A 331 30.96 19.26 3.73
N LEU A 332 32.28 19.31 3.54
CA LEU A 332 33.11 20.49 3.78
C LEU A 332 33.31 21.39 2.56
N VAL A 333 33.30 20.86 1.33
CA VAL A 333 33.77 21.55 0.12
C VAL A 333 32.62 22.07 -0.74
N PRO A 334 32.46 23.40 -0.89
CA PRO A 334 31.60 24.00 -1.92
C PRO A 334 32.16 23.73 -3.33
N ASP A 335 31.27 23.55 -4.31
CA ASP A 335 31.65 23.24 -5.69
C ASP A 335 32.59 24.31 -6.31
N ASP A 336 32.43 25.58 -5.90
CA ASP A 336 33.25 26.72 -6.31
C ASP A 336 34.64 26.76 -5.63
N CYS A 337 34.87 25.98 -4.57
CA CYS A 337 36.17 25.87 -3.90
C CYS A 337 37.03 24.70 -4.39
N VAL A 338 36.49 23.79 -5.21
CA VAL A 338 37.16 22.52 -5.57
C VAL A 338 38.55 22.72 -6.19
N ASP A 339 38.73 23.74 -7.03
CA ASP A 339 40.02 24.06 -7.65
C ASP A 339 41.02 24.72 -6.68
N MET A 340 40.52 25.50 -5.72
CA MET A 340 41.34 26.24 -4.75
C MET A 340 42.06 25.32 -3.76
N ILE A 341 41.40 24.22 -3.36
CA ILE A 341 41.81 23.39 -2.23
C ILE A 341 42.39 22.03 -2.63
N LYS A 342 42.73 21.83 -3.92
CA LYS A 342 43.25 20.56 -4.44
C LYS A 342 44.44 20.03 -3.63
N ASP A 343 45.38 20.91 -3.34
CA ASP A 343 46.60 20.60 -2.58
C ASP A 343 46.34 20.48 -1.06
N GLU A 344 45.18 20.96 -0.59
CA GLU A 344 44.77 20.99 0.82
C GLU A 344 43.81 19.83 1.18
N THR A 345 43.50 18.95 0.22
CA THR A 345 42.59 17.80 0.38
C THR A 345 42.83 16.98 1.66
N GLN A 346 44.09 16.74 2.03
CA GLN A 346 44.43 15.99 3.26
C GLN A 346 44.13 16.77 4.54
N ILE A 347 44.26 18.11 4.51
CA ILE A 347 43.94 18.99 5.64
C ILE A 347 42.42 19.04 5.85
N ILE A 348 41.64 19.05 4.77
CA ILE A 348 40.17 18.99 4.83
C ILE A 348 39.69 17.64 5.36
N ILE A 349 40.29 16.53 4.92
CA ILE A 349 40.04 15.20 5.50
C ILE A 349 40.39 15.21 6.99
N LYS A 350 41.53 15.80 7.39
CA LYS A 350 41.91 15.93 8.79
C LYS A 350 40.93 16.78 9.60
N ALA A 351 40.44 17.89 9.05
CA ALA A 351 39.44 18.74 9.70
C ALA A 351 38.14 17.96 9.97
N PHE A 352 37.64 17.19 9.00
CA PHE A 352 36.45 16.35 9.24
C PHE A 352 36.71 15.21 10.24
N GLU A 353 37.89 14.60 10.22
CA GLU A 353 38.29 13.61 11.22
C GLU A 353 38.27 14.20 12.65
N LEU A 354 38.84 15.39 12.83
CA LEU A 354 38.83 16.09 14.11
C LEU A 354 37.39 16.49 14.51
N MET A 355 36.53 16.90 13.57
CA MET A 355 35.11 17.19 13.84
C MET A 355 34.33 15.95 14.33
N GLU A 356 34.70 14.75 13.88
CA GLU A 356 34.09 13.50 14.34
C GLU A 356 34.61 13.08 15.72
N ASN A 357 35.93 13.27 15.97
CA ASN A 357 36.56 12.97 17.25
C ASN A 357 36.00 13.87 18.37
N TYR A 358 35.98 15.19 18.19
CA TYR A 358 35.52 16.18 19.18
C TYR A 358 34.05 16.60 18.99
N ARG A 359 33.24 15.71 18.42
CA ARG A 359 31.84 16.01 18.06
C ARG A 359 30.97 16.40 19.28
N GLU A 360 31.33 15.92 20.47
CA GLU A 360 30.59 16.15 21.73
C GLU A 360 30.94 17.50 22.36
N GLU A 361 32.18 17.96 22.17
CA GLU A 361 32.65 19.30 22.50
C GLU A 361 32.11 20.34 21.50
N LEU A 362 32.14 20.03 20.19
CA LEU A 362 31.56 20.90 19.15
C LEU A 362 30.04 21.05 19.28
N PHE A 363 29.35 19.98 19.70
CA PHE A 363 27.89 19.95 19.84
C PHE A 363 27.49 19.23 21.15
N PRO A 364 27.33 19.95 22.28
CA PRO A 364 27.04 19.34 23.59
C PRO A 364 25.77 18.48 23.66
N ASP A 365 24.81 18.68 22.74
CA ASP A 365 23.56 17.92 22.65
C ASP A 365 23.60 16.80 21.58
N ILE A 366 24.76 16.52 20.97
CA ILE A 366 24.88 15.59 19.83
C ILE A 366 24.44 14.17 20.14
N SER A 367 24.61 13.73 21.40
CA SER A 367 24.21 12.40 21.87
C SER A 367 22.68 12.25 21.99
N GLU A 368 21.93 13.35 22.04
CA GLU A 368 20.45 13.37 22.06
C GLU A 368 19.84 13.43 20.66
N THR A 369 20.61 13.81 19.64
CA THR A 369 20.17 14.04 18.24
C THR A 369 19.27 12.93 17.67
N PHE A 370 19.63 11.67 17.90
CA PHE A 370 18.83 10.51 17.46
C PHE A 370 17.84 9.99 18.51
N LYS A 371 17.90 10.45 19.77
CA LYS A 371 17.00 10.00 20.84
C LYS A 371 15.68 10.77 20.84
N THR A 372 15.72 12.08 20.61
CA THR A 372 14.57 12.99 20.80
C THR A 372 13.42 12.78 19.82
N HIS A 373 13.70 12.29 18.59
CA HIS A 373 12.68 12.16 17.53
C HIS A 373 12.44 10.73 17.04
N LEU A 374 13.03 9.69 17.65
CA LEU A 374 12.84 8.29 17.23
C LEU A 374 11.36 7.92 17.11
N ASN A 375 10.57 8.26 18.12
CA ASN A 375 9.13 8.06 18.11
C ASN A 375 8.39 8.89 17.05
N ILE A 376 8.93 10.01 16.57
CA ILE A 376 8.27 10.83 15.54
C ILE A 376 8.64 10.30 14.15
N ILE A 377 9.92 10.01 13.91
CA ILE A 377 10.42 9.45 12.64
C ILE A 377 9.83 8.08 12.34
N TYR A 378 9.65 7.22 13.35
CA TYR A 378 9.04 5.90 13.16
C TYR A 378 7.51 5.87 13.38
N LYS A 379 6.88 6.84 14.08
CA LYS A 379 5.40 6.99 14.08
C LYS A 379 4.86 7.82 12.92
N GLN A 380 5.71 8.28 11.99
CA GLN A 380 5.27 8.58 10.62
C GLN A 380 4.94 7.27 9.89
N PHE A 381 4.00 6.52 10.48
CA PHE A 381 3.37 5.38 9.88
C PHE A 381 2.52 5.91 8.72
N PRO A 382 2.73 5.43 7.49
CA PRO A 382 1.83 5.77 6.40
C PRO A 382 0.42 5.27 6.75
N ILE A 383 -0.64 5.89 6.22
CA ILE A 383 -2.05 5.55 6.50
C ILE A 383 -2.30 4.04 6.34
N TYR A 384 -1.53 3.40 5.46
CA TYR A 384 -1.36 1.96 5.34
C TYR A 384 -1.29 1.22 6.69
N GLU A 385 -0.34 1.52 7.58
CA GLU A 385 -0.20 0.75 8.83
C GLU A 385 -1.35 1.00 9.80
N ASP A 386 -1.93 2.21 9.83
CA ASP A 386 -3.13 2.49 10.63
C ASP A 386 -4.36 1.71 10.15
N VAL A 387 -4.49 1.49 8.82
CA VAL A 387 -5.56 0.72 8.18
C VAL A 387 -5.37 -0.79 8.35
N PHE A 388 -4.15 -1.29 8.25
CA PHE A 388 -3.86 -2.73 8.35
C PHE A 388 -3.70 -3.22 9.81
N CYS A 389 -3.10 -2.42 10.70
CA CYS A 389 -2.85 -2.76 12.10
C CYS A 389 -3.86 -2.15 13.10
N ASN A 390 -4.95 -1.55 12.60
CA ASN A 390 -6.12 -1.12 13.40
C ASN A 390 -5.86 -0.13 14.56
N LYS A 391 -4.79 0.66 14.46
CA LYS A 391 -4.38 1.59 15.52
C LYS A 391 -5.32 2.81 15.69
N ARG A 392 -6.29 3.02 14.78
CA ARG A 392 -7.30 4.10 14.86
C ARG A 392 -8.75 3.62 15.01
N ASN A 393 -9.11 3.15 16.19
CA ASN A 393 -10.46 3.38 16.74
C ASN A 393 -10.58 4.76 17.44
N MET A 394 -9.51 5.56 17.44
CA MET A 394 -9.50 6.95 17.91
C MET A 394 -8.89 7.86 16.84
N VAL A 395 -9.43 9.07 16.69
CA VAL A 395 -8.99 10.14 15.76
C VAL A 395 -9.29 9.89 14.28
N LEU A 396 -10.59 9.94 13.93
CA LEU A 396 -11.04 10.28 12.57
C LEU A 396 -12.24 11.27 12.55
N PHE A 397 -12.32 12.20 13.50
CA PHE A 397 -13.34 13.28 13.51
C PHE A 397 -12.86 14.67 13.98
N LYS A 398 -11.56 15.02 13.83
CA LYS A 398 -11.07 16.40 14.00
C LYS A 398 -9.92 16.76 13.04
N ALA A 399 -10.22 16.84 11.75
CA ALA A 399 -9.40 17.56 10.77
C ALA A 399 -10.36 18.34 9.85
N GLY A 400 -10.74 19.55 10.27
CA GLY A 400 -11.77 20.34 9.57
C GLY A 400 -12.66 21.24 10.42
N LYS A 401 -12.11 21.93 11.44
CA LYS A 401 -12.68 23.20 11.94
C LYS A 401 -11.55 24.12 12.43
N PRO A 402 -11.42 25.36 11.90
CA PRO A 402 -10.69 26.41 12.61
C PRO A 402 -11.45 26.82 13.88
N ASN A 403 -10.74 27.49 14.79
CA ASN A 403 -11.16 27.83 16.15
C ASN A 403 -12.62 28.32 16.28
N LEU A 404 -13.39 27.63 17.14
CA LEU A 404 -14.51 28.22 17.88
C LEU A 404 -14.50 27.60 19.28
N GLY A 405 -14.30 28.43 20.30
CA GLY A 405 -14.37 27.99 21.69
C GLY A 405 -15.81 27.92 22.16
N GLU A 406 -16.23 26.78 22.68
CA GLU A 406 -17.24 26.67 23.75
C GLU A 406 -17.24 25.25 24.33
N ARG A 407 -17.25 25.13 25.66
CA ARG A 407 -17.41 23.84 26.35
C ARG A 407 -18.89 23.46 26.34
N LYS A 408 -19.30 22.53 25.46
CA LYS A 408 -20.56 21.78 25.60
C LYS A 408 -20.30 20.29 25.37
N SER A 409 -20.84 19.47 26.26
CA SER A 409 -20.74 18.00 26.23
C SER A 409 -21.44 17.45 24.98
N ILE A 410 -20.75 16.57 24.26
CA ILE A 410 -21.32 15.84 23.11
C ILE A 410 -21.77 14.46 23.61
N PRO A 411 -22.99 14.00 23.28
CA PRO A 411 -23.56 12.80 23.87
C PRO A 411 -22.90 11.53 23.36
N SER A 412 -22.68 10.56 24.27
CA SER A 412 -22.31 9.19 23.93
C SER A 412 -23.50 8.46 23.32
N VAL A 413 -23.42 8.15 22.02
CA VAL A 413 -24.39 7.27 21.36
C VAL A 413 -24.09 5.84 21.78
N ASN A 414 -24.81 5.36 22.80
CA ASN A 414 -24.69 4.02 23.32
C ASN A 414 -25.49 3.03 22.45
N ILE A 415 -24.86 2.46 21.42
CA ILE A 415 -25.46 1.43 20.56
C ILE A 415 -25.48 0.09 21.30
N GLY A 416 -26.38 0.00 22.28
CA GLY A 416 -26.52 -1.13 23.19
C GLY A 416 -27.90 -1.21 23.83
N ASN A 417 -28.96 -0.74 23.15
CA ASN A 417 -30.31 -0.69 23.72
C ASN A 417 -31.46 -0.81 22.70
N HIS A 418 -31.30 -1.64 21.67
CA HIS A 418 -32.41 -2.09 20.80
C HIS A 418 -32.55 -3.62 20.77
N MET A 419 -32.65 -4.20 21.97
CA MET A 419 -33.37 -5.46 22.20
C MET A 419 -34.21 -5.33 23.47
N ARG A 420 -35.52 -5.11 23.32
CA ARG A 420 -36.62 -5.56 24.22
C ARG A 420 -37.97 -5.03 23.71
N SER A 421 -38.98 -5.91 23.69
CA SER A 421 -40.37 -5.65 23.25
C SER A 421 -40.52 -5.30 21.75
N VAL A 422 -41.61 -5.61 21.04
CA VAL A 422 -42.74 -6.51 21.33
C VAL A 422 -42.72 -7.62 20.26
N VAL A 423 -42.92 -8.90 20.58
CA VAL A 423 -43.15 -9.50 21.91
C VAL A 423 -41.85 -9.65 22.68
#